data_AF-W7HR93-F1
#
_entry.id   AF-W7HR93-F1
#
_cell.length_a   1.000
_cell.length_b   1.000
_cell.length_c   1.000
_cell.angle_alpha   90.00
_cell.angle_beta   90.00
_cell.angle_gamma   90.00
#
_symmetry.space_group_name_H-M   'P 1'
#
loop_
_entity.id
_entity.type
_entity.pdbx_description
1 polymer ?
#
loop_
_entity_poly.entity_id
_entity_poly.type
_entity_poly.pdbx_seq_one_letter_code
_entity_poly.pdbx_strand_id
1 'polypeptide(L)'
;MRSIFTLLPLLALAVEARKCGNDVIPPHAQAIAKYFSRMDKLANARGFHPTTDRSLVIDTYFHVISVDTTEEGHNLSDKKLKAQFDALNRDYLGTGISFALKNTTRTVNSRWAKGNYELEMKSALRQGSYAALNMYFRPLSGGLLGVCVFPDDVTPGDRTFLLDGCQVLSTSVPGGGEQNYDDGKTATHEIGHWLGLFHTFQGGCNGGDFVDDTPPEASPAFGCPIGRDTCKSDNLTDPIHNFMDYTYDSCMFEFTTGQTKRVFDMWDRYRAKFVTETPLPVDPVDPVEPVDPVDPVDPVTPVTPVDPVDPVTPVDPAEPVTPVEPVAPVDPVTPVDPVDPVDPDYELFY
;
A
#
# COMPACT_ATOMS: atom_id res chain seq x y z
N MET A 1 -46.82 -7.28 -44.08
CA MET A 1 -45.69 -7.68 -43.23
C MET A 1 -44.74 -6.50 -43.08
N ARG A 2 -44.79 -5.78 -41.96
CA ARG A 2 -43.76 -4.81 -41.59
C ARG A 2 -43.18 -5.30 -40.27
N SER A 3 -41.99 -5.89 -40.34
CA SER A 3 -41.23 -6.29 -39.15
C SER A 3 -40.77 -5.05 -38.41
N ILE A 4 -41.18 -4.94 -37.15
CA ILE A 4 -40.66 -3.95 -36.21
C ILE A 4 -39.43 -4.59 -35.57
N PHE A 5 -38.23 -4.13 -35.94
CA PHE A 5 -37.01 -4.42 -35.20
C PHE A 5 -36.96 -3.47 -34.01
N THR A 6 -37.25 -3.98 -32.82
CA THR A 6 -36.94 -3.31 -31.56
C THR A 6 -35.44 -3.43 -31.30
N LEU A 7 -34.71 -2.34 -31.48
CA LEU A 7 -33.35 -2.23 -30.93
C LEU A 7 -33.45 -2.20 -29.40
N LEU A 8 -32.92 -3.23 -28.73
CA LEU A 8 -32.62 -3.13 -27.30
C LEU A 8 -31.45 -2.15 -27.11
N PRO A 9 -31.57 -1.13 -26.25
CA PRO A 9 -30.43 -0.28 -25.91
C PRO A 9 -29.42 -1.12 -25.11
N LEU A 10 -28.20 -1.20 -25.63
CA LEU A 10 -27.05 -1.71 -24.88
C LEU A 10 -26.81 -0.75 -23.70
N LEU A 11 -27.10 -1.18 -22.48
CA LEU A 11 -26.73 -0.43 -21.27
C LEU A 11 -25.19 -0.47 -21.20
N ALA A 12 -24.53 0.59 -21.66
CA ALA A 12 -23.13 0.79 -21.38
C ALA A 12 -22.99 1.05 -19.88
N LEU A 13 -22.55 0.03 -19.14
CA LEU A 13 -22.04 0.23 -17.78
C LEU A 13 -20.90 1.24 -17.90
N ALA A 14 -21.07 2.43 -17.33
CA ALA A 14 -20.00 3.41 -17.24
C ALA A 14 -18.88 2.79 -16.42
N VAL A 15 -17.78 2.42 -17.08
CA VAL A 15 -16.56 1.99 -16.41
C VAL A 15 -16.02 3.24 -15.71
N GLU A 16 -16.02 3.23 -14.37
CA GLU A 16 -15.36 4.30 -13.60
C GLU A 16 -13.89 4.37 -14.04
N ALA A 17 -13.42 5.56 -14.44
CA ALA A 17 -12.03 5.74 -14.84
C ALA A 17 -11.11 5.45 -13.66
N ARG A 18 -10.09 4.61 -13.89
CA ARG A 18 -9.07 4.30 -12.89
C ARG A 18 -8.16 5.52 -12.65
N LYS A 19 -7.78 5.73 -11.40
CA LYS A 19 -6.98 6.89 -10.98
C LYS A 19 -6.11 6.60 -9.75
N CYS A 20 -5.06 7.40 -9.58
CA CYS A 20 -4.35 7.56 -8.30
C CYS A 20 -5.08 8.60 -7.42
N GLY A 21 -4.87 8.53 -6.11
CA GLY A 21 -5.42 9.46 -5.13
C GLY A 21 -4.55 10.69 -4.85
N ASN A 22 -3.34 10.76 -5.41
CA ASN A 22 -2.38 11.85 -5.23
C ASN A 22 -2.60 13.03 -6.20
N ASP A 23 -3.87 13.33 -6.51
CA ASP A 23 -4.23 14.40 -7.46
C ASP A 23 -3.85 15.81 -6.96
N VAL A 24 -3.77 16.01 -5.64
CA VAL A 24 -3.48 17.32 -5.03
C VAL A 24 -2.10 17.29 -4.36
N ILE A 25 -1.17 18.10 -4.88
CA ILE A 25 0.14 18.29 -4.26
C ILE A 25 0.04 19.26 -3.08
N PRO A 26 0.52 18.89 -1.88
CA PRO A 26 0.64 19.82 -0.77
C PRO A 26 1.54 21.02 -1.13
N PRO A 27 1.18 22.26 -0.76
CA PRO A 27 1.99 23.44 -1.09
C PRO A 27 3.46 23.34 -0.64
N HIS A 28 3.73 22.69 0.50
CA HIS A 28 5.10 22.47 0.98
C HIS A 28 5.89 21.55 0.04
N ALA A 29 5.29 20.45 -0.42
CA ALA A 29 5.93 19.49 -1.32
C ALA A 29 6.26 20.17 -2.64
N GLN A 30 5.34 20.97 -3.18
CA GLN A 30 5.58 21.74 -4.39
C GLN A 30 6.73 22.76 -4.22
N ALA A 31 6.82 23.43 -3.07
CA ALA A 31 7.89 24.37 -2.79
C ALA A 31 9.27 23.69 -2.73
N ILE A 32 9.35 22.51 -2.10
CA ILE A 32 10.59 21.73 -1.99
C ILE A 32 11.00 21.13 -3.35
N ALA A 33 10.05 20.60 -4.13
CA ALA A 33 10.33 20.13 -5.49
C ALA A 33 10.89 21.25 -6.40
N LYS A 34 10.31 22.46 -6.31
CA LYS A 34 10.82 23.65 -7.01
C LYS A 34 12.23 24.04 -6.54
N TYR A 35 12.51 23.91 -5.25
CA TYR A 35 13.84 24.17 -4.69
C TYR A 35 14.87 23.19 -5.26
N PHE A 36 14.61 21.89 -5.23
CA PHE A 36 15.52 20.88 -5.78
C PHE A 36 15.74 21.04 -7.28
N SER A 37 14.68 21.26 -8.06
CA SER A 37 14.81 21.54 -9.51
C SER A 37 15.73 22.74 -9.78
N ARG A 38 15.63 23.82 -8.99
CA ARG A 38 16.53 24.98 -9.13
C ARG A 38 17.97 24.65 -8.78
N MET A 39 18.19 23.87 -7.72
CA MET A 39 19.52 23.46 -7.30
C MET A 39 20.19 22.58 -8.35
N ASP A 40 19.42 21.69 -9.00
CA ASP A 40 19.90 20.80 -10.05
C ASP A 40 20.32 21.57 -11.30
N LYS A 41 19.51 22.55 -11.71
CA LYS A 41 19.87 23.48 -12.79
C LYS A 41 21.17 24.23 -12.51
N LEU A 42 21.35 24.70 -11.28
CA LEU A 42 22.57 25.41 -10.88
C LEU A 42 23.79 24.49 -10.82
N ALA A 43 23.64 23.25 -10.35
CA ALA A 43 24.69 22.24 -10.33
C ALA A 43 25.13 21.87 -11.75
N ASN A 44 24.17 21.56 -12.63
CA ASN A 44 24.42 21.24 -14.04
C ASN A 44 25.10 22.40 -14.78
N ALA A 45 24.65 23.64 -14.56
CA ALA A 45 25.27 24.82 -15.16
C ALA A 45 26.73 25.04 -14.72
N ARG A 46 27.13 24.47 -13.57
CA ARG A 46 28.51 24.52 -13.05
C ARG A 46 29.34 23.29 -13.43
N GLY A 47 28.80 22.38 -14.24
CA GLY A 47 29.45 21.12 -14.61
C GLY A 47 29.58 20.13 -13.44
N PHE A 48 28.81 20.35 -12.36
CA PHE A 48 28.74 19.39 -11.26
C PHE A 48 27.63 18.39 -11.56
N HIS A 49 28.05 17.20 -11.99
CA HIS A 49 27.17 16.05 -12.18
C HIS A 49 27.44 15.07 -11.04
N PRO A 50 26.65 15.12 -9.95
CA PRO A 50 26.79 14.15 -8.87
C PRO A 50 26.45 12.76 -9.42
N THR A 51 27.46 11.90 -9.56
CA THR A 51 27.27 10.48 -9.82
C THR A 51 26.80 9.84 -8.52
N THR A 52 25.57 9.36 -8.48
CA THR A 52 25.05 8.66 -7.29
C THR A 52 25.22 7.16 -7.47
N ASP A 53 26.42 6.65 -7.20
CA ASP A 53 26.60 5.26 -6.75
C ASP A 53 26.08 5.15 -5.31
N ARG A 54 24.77 5.36 -5.15
CA ARG A 54 24.09 5.30 -3.85
C ARG A 54 23.08 4.17 -3.90
N SER A 55 23.15 3.31 -2.90
CA SER A 55 22.13 2.31 -2.65
C SER A 55 21.26 2.72 -1.46
N LEU A 56 19.95 2.50 -1.57
CA LEU A 56 18.99 2.63 -0.49
C LEU A 56 18.21 1.32 -0.37
N VAL A 57 18.20 0.73 0.83
CA VAL A 57 17.37 -0.43 1.16
C VAL A 57 16.28 0.05 2.12
N ILE A 58 15.02 -0.08 1.71
CA ILE A 58 13.87 0.41 2.46
C ILE A 58 13.18 -0.77 3.15
N ASP A 59 13.19 -0.74 4.48
CA ASP A 59 12.42 -1.69 5.29
C ASP A 59 10.93 -1.54 4.97
N THR A 60 10.30 -2.64 4.57
CA THR A 60 8.95 -2.65 4.03
C THR A 60 8.05 -3.60 4.80
N TYR A 61 6.82 -3.15 5.09
CA TYR A 61 5.80 -3.88 5.83
C TYR A 61 4.53 -3.95 4.99
N PHE A 62 4.02 -5.17 4.80
CA PHE A 62 2.76 -5.40 4.09
C PHE A 62 1.65 -5.65 5.10
N HIS A 63 0.53 -4.97 4.92
CA HIS A 63 -0.68 -5.14 5.71
C HIS A 63 -1.83 -5.46 4.77
N VAL A 64 -2.43 -6.65 4.89
CA VAL A 64 -3.63 -7.05 4.17
C VAL A 64 -4.84 -6.78 5.06
N ILE A 65 -5.75 -5.93 4.60
CA ILE A 65 -6.99 -5.59 5.29
C ILE A 65 -8.15 -6.10 4.46
N SER A 66 -8.82 -7.13 4.98
CA SER A 66 -9.84 -7.88 4.27
C SER A 66 -11.19 -7.82 4.97
N VAL A 67 -12.24 -8.12 4.21
CA VAL A 67 -13.63 -8.21 4.71
C VAL A 67 -13.83 -9.49 5.50
N ASP A 68 -13.28 -10.58 5.00
CA ASP A 68 -13.31 -11.93 5.57
C ASP A 68 -11.98 -12.65 5.25
N THR A 69 -11.94 -13.98 5.41
CA THR A 69 -10.75 -14.79 5.21
C THR A 69 -10.52 -15.24 3.76
N THR A 70 -11.42 -14.95 2.82
CA THR A 70 -11.38 -15.40 1.41
C THR A 70 -10.64 -14.42 0.50
N GLU A 71 -10.19 -14.89 -0.67
CA GLU A 71 -9.58 -14.00 -1.66
C GLU A 71 -10.60 -12.99 -2.24
N GLU A 72 -11.86 -13.40 -2.41
CA GLU A 72 -12.98 -12.54 -2.78
C GLU A 72 -13.23 -11.45 -1.73
N GLY A 73 -13.00 -11.77 -0.46
CA GLY A 73 -12.98 -10.84 0.66
C GLY A 73 -11.73 -9.96 0.72
N HIS A 74 -10.87 -9.99 -0.30
CA HIS A 74 -9.61 -9.25 -0.42
C HIS A 74 -8.47 -9.75 0.49
N ASN A 75 -8.55 -10.99 1.00
CA ASN A 75 -7.48 -11.61 1.76
C ASN A 75 -6.43 -12.24 0.82
N LEU A 76 -5.56 -11.41 0.23
CA LEU A 76 -4.59 -11.81 -0.80
C LEU A 76 -3.70 -13.00 -0.39
N SER A 77 -3.56 -14.04 -1.20
CA SER A 77 -2.63 -15.14 -0.88
C SER A 77 -1.15 -14.70 -0.83
N ASP A 78 -0.33 -15.46 -0.09
CA ASP A 78 1.11 -15.21 0.01
C ASP A 78 1.81 -15.23 -1.35
N LYS A 79 1.30 -16.02 -2.30
CA LYS A 79 1.78 -16.05 -3.68
C LYS A 79 1.65 -14.68 -4.35
N LYS A 80 0.49 -14.04 -4.23
CA LYS A 80 0.23 -12.71 -4.81
C LYS A 80 1.07 -11.63 -4.14
N LEU A 81 1.18 -11.67 -2.81
CA LEU A 81 2.02 -10.74 -2.05
C LEU A 81 3.50 -10.88 -2.40
N LYS A 82 4.00 -12.11 -2.53
CA LYS A 82 5.37 -12.35 -3.00
C LYS A 82 5.57 -11.80 -4.42
N ALA A 83 4.64 -12.07 -5.33
CA ALA A 83 4.74 -11.58 -6.69
C ALA A 83 4.72 -10.04 -6.75
N GLN A 84 3.92 -9.38 -5.92
CA GLN A 84 3.94 -7.93 -5.77
C GLN A 84 5.30 -7.41 -5.25
N PHE A 85 5.88 -8.06 -4.25
CA PHE A 85 7.19 -7.68 -3.72
C PHE A 85 8.33 -7.88 -4.74
N ASP A 86 8.26 -8.97 -5.52
CA ASP A 86 9.20 -9.22 -6.61
C ASP A 86 9.04 -8.17 -7.73
N ALA A 87 7.79 -7.82 -8.08
CA ALA A 87 7.50 -6.77 -9.06
C ALA A 87 8.07 -5.42 -8.63
N LEU A 88 7.89 -5.06 -7.36
CA LEU A 88 8.41 -3.81 -6.80
C LEU A 88 9.95 -3.72 -6.93
N ASN A 89 10.68 -4.75 -6.50
CA ASN A 89 12.15 -4.72 -6.59
C ASN A 89 12.66 -4.77 -8.05
N ARG A 90 11.92 -5.41 -8.96
CA ARG A 90 12.22 -5.39 -10.39
C ARG A 90 12.04 -3.99 -10.98
N ASP A 91 10.98 -3.29 -10.61
CA ASP A 91 10.64 -1.99 -11.20
C ASP A 91 11.58 -0.86 -10.72
N TYR A 92 12.12 -0.98 -9.51
CA TYR A 92 13.15 -0.07 -8.99
C TYR A 92 14.58 -0.51 -9.34
N LEU A 93 14.76 -1.63 -10.06
CA LEU A 93 16.07 -2.09 -10.47
C LEU A 93 16.79 -1.02 -11.30
N GLY A 94 18.06 -0.75 -10.98
CA GLY A 94 18.87 0.27 -11.65
C GLY A 94 18.73 1.69 -11.09
N THR A 95 17.77 1.94 -10.19
CA THR A 95 17.64 3.24 -9.48
C THR A 95 18.56 3.33 -8.24
N GLY A 96 19.15 2.21 -7.81
CA GLY A 96 19.84 2.09 -6.53
C GLY A 96 18.90 1.91 -5.32
N ILE A 97 17.59 1.94 -5.52
CA ILE A 97 16.59 1.72 -4.47
C ILE A 97 16.15 0.25 -4.51
N SER A 98 16.03 -0.35 -3.33
CA SER A 98 15.51 -1.71 -3.15
C SER A 98 14.72 -1.80 -1.85
N PHE A 99 13.93 -2.86 -1.71
CA PHE A 99 13.01 -3.02 -0.60
C PHE A 99 13.30 -4.32 0.13
N ALA A 100 13.27 -4.29 1.46
CA ALA A 100 13.42 -5.46 2.32
C ALA A 100 12.10 -5.72 3.05
N LEU A 101 11.36 -6.76 2.65
CA LEU A 101 10.13 -7.14 3.32
C LEU A 101 10.46 -7.69 4.72
N LYS A 102 10.01 -6.99 5.76
CA LYS A 102 10.25 -7.36 7.16
C LYS A 102 9.12 -8.18 7.76
N ASN A 103 7.88 -7.87 7.39
CA ASN A 103 6.71 -8.56 7.92
C ASN A 103 5.52 -8.42 6.97
N THR A 104 4.59 -9.37 7.08
CA THR A 104 3.27 -9.32 6.45
C THR A 104 2.21 -9.62 7.50
N THR A 105 1.31 -8.67 7.73
CA THR A 105 0.18 -8.84 8.66
C THR A 105 -1.13 -8.99 7.89
N ARG A 106 -2.07 -9.74 8.45
CA ARG A 106 -3.42 -9.92 7.90
C ARG A 106 -4.43 -9.52 8.95
N THR A 107 -5.40 -8.68 8.56
CA THR A 107 -6.43 -8.19 9.45
C THR A 107 -7.79 -8.30 8.78
N VAL A 108 -8.60 -9.23 9.27
CA VAL A 108 -10.01 -9.34 8.89
C VAL A 108 -10.80 -8.29 9.67
N ASN A 109 -11.16 -7.20 9.00
CA ASN A 109 -11.92 -6.11 9.59
C ASN A 109 -12.70 -5.38 8.49
N SER A 110 -13.96 -5.77 8.28
CA SER A 110 -14.79 -5.16 7.23
C SER A 110 -15.00 -3.66 7.41
N ARG A 111 -14.93 -3.14 8.65
CA ARG A 111 -15.05 -1.70 8.91
C ARG A 111 -13.83 -0.97 8.36
N TRP A 112 -12.62 -1.45 8.64
CA TRP A 112 -11.40 -0.89 8.06
C TRP A 112 -11.30 -1.15 6.56
N ALA A 113 -11.74 -2.30 6.06
CA ALA A 113 -11.68 -2.62 4.62
C ALA A 113 -12.58 -1.70 3.78
N LYS A 114 -13.83 -1.46 4.21
CA LYS A 114 -14.84 -0.73 3.42
C LYS A 114 -15.03 0.73 3.85
N GLY A 115 -14.62 1.09 5.06
CA GLY A 115 -14.90 2.40 5.66
C GLY A 115 -13.73 3.38 5.59
N ASN A 116 -14.02 4.63 5.97
CA ASN A 116 -13.04 5.71 6.06
C ASN A 116 -12.45 5.79 7.48
N TYR A 117 -11.68 4.77 7.86
CA TYR A 117 -11.04 4.65 9.18
C TYR A 117 -9.52 4.58 9.09
N GLU A 118 -8.94 5.31 8.14
CA GLU A 118 -7.51 5.24 7.82
C GLU A 118 -6.62 5.54 9.01
N LEU A 119 -6.88 6.63 9.77
CA LEU A 119 -6.05 6.95 10.92
C LEU A 119 -6.09 5.84 11.97
N GLU A 120 -7.27 5.31 12.28
CA GLU A 120 -7.42 4.22 13.26
C GLU A 120 -6.65 2.98 12.81
N MET A 121 -6.86 2.56 11.56
CA MET A 121 -6.21 1.42 10.93
C MET A 121 -4.67 1.58 10.92
N LYS A 122 -4.17 2.69 10.39
CA LYS A 122 -2.72 2.90 10.27
C LYS A 122 -2.07 3.09 11.64
N SER A 123 -2.72 3.74 12.59
CA SER A 123 -2.22 3.84 13.98
C SER A 123 -2.06 2.48 14.65
N ALA A 124 -2.97 1.54 14.37
CA ALA A 124 -2.91 0.20 14.95
C ALA A 124 -1.90 -0.72 14.25
N LEU A 125 -1.66 -0.51 12.96
CA LEU A 125 -0.93 -1.48 12.12
C LEU A 125 0.49 -1.05 11.72
N ARG A 126 0.77 0.26 11.67
CA ARG A 126 2.06 0.80 11.24
C ARG A 126 3.21 0.16 12.03
N GLN A 127 4.26 -0.21 11.31
CA GLN A 127 5.50 -0.76 11.86
C GLN A 127 6.72 0.04 11.39
N GLY A 128 7.77 0.01 12.20
CA GLY A 128 9.04 0.68 11.92
C GLY A 128 9.04 2.19 12.16
N SER A 129 10.16 2.83 11.82
CA SER A 129 10.35 4.28 11.92
C SER A 129 9.68 5.02 10.75
N TYR A 130 9.91 6.33 10.63
CA TYR A 130 9.45 7.10 9.45
C TYR A 130 10.20 6.74 8.16
N ALA A 131 11.32 6.05 8.26
CA ALA A 131 12.05 5.51 7.10
C ALA A 131 11.45 4.19 6.59
N ALA A 132 10.59 3.53 7.37
CA ALA A 132 9.96 2.27 6.96
C ALA A 132 8.71 2.52 6.10
N LEU A 133 8.64 1.80 4.98
CA LEU A 133 7.48 1.79 4.09
C LEU A 133 6.40 0.86 4.63
N ASN A 134 5.19 1.38 4.83
CA ASN A 134 4.02 0.58 5.21
C ASN A 134 3.01 0.58 4.05
N MET A 135 2.75 -0.61 3.50
CA MET A 135 1.82 -0.86 2.40
C MET A 135 0.55 -1.51 2.92
N TYR A 136 -0.61 -0.91 2.65
CA TYR A 136 -1.91 -1.35 3.09
C TYR A 136 -2.74 -1.82 1.89
N PHE A 137 -2.79 -3.13 1.66
CA PHE A 137 -3.59 -3.74 0.61
C PHE A 137 -5.02 -3.94 1.11
N ARG A 138 -5.99 -3.27 0.47
CA ARG A 138 -7.39 -3.31 0.86
C ARG A 138 -8.31 -3.07 -0.34
N PRO A 139 -9.62 -3.33 -0.25
CA PRO A 139 -10.55 -2.82 -1.24
C PRO A 139 -10.55 -1.28 -1.22
N LEU A 140 -10.56 -0.69 -2.42
CA LEU A 140 -10.74 0.74 -2.67
C LEU A 140 -11.90 0.92 -3.68
N SER A 141 -12.57 2.06 -3.63
CA SER A 141 -13.79 2.34 -4.42
C SER A 141 -13.66 3.64 -5.22
N GLY A 142 -14.60 3.90 -6.13
CA GLY A 142 -14.65 5.14 -6.92
C GLY A 142 -13.51 5.25 -7.94
N GLY A 143 -13.14 4.13 -8.57
CA GLY A 143 -12.03 4.02 -9.51
C GLY A 143 -10.61 4.11 -8.89
N LEU A 144 -10.46 4.31 -7.58
CA LEU A 144 -9.16 4.49 -6.94
C LEU A 144 -8.32 3.20 -6.97
N LEU A 145 -7.10 3.28 -7.52
CA LEU A 145 -6.12 2.19 -7.51
C LEU A 145 -5.19 2.27 -6.30
N GLY A 146 -4.83 3.47 -5.87
CA GLY A 146 -3.95 3.66 -4.71
C GLY A 146 -3.85 5.11 -4.29
N VAL A 147 -3.21 5.32 -3.14
CA VAL A 147 -2.83 6.64 -2.62
C VAL A 147 -1.70 6.49 -1.62
N CYS A 148 -0.69 7.35 -1.69
CA CYS A 148 0.33 7.49 -0.65
C CYS A 148 0.36 8.88 -0.06
N VAL A 149 0.79 8.96 1.19
CA VAL A 149 1.12 10.25 1.81
C VAL A 149 2.49 10.71 1.31
N PHE A 150 2.56 11.92 0.74
CA PHE A 150 3.82 12.58 0.40
C PHE A 150 4.71 12.76 1.65
N PRO A 151 6.04 12.73 1.52
CA PRO A 151 6.94 12.93 2.65
C PRO A 151 6.81 14.35 3.20
N ASP A 152 6.82 14.48 4.53
CA ASP A 152 6.70 15.76 5.24
C ASP A 152 7.58 15.75 6.50
N ASP A 153 7.71 16.90 7.16
CA ASP A 153 8.28 16.97 8.50
C ASP A 153 7.30 16.40 9.52
N VAL A 154 7.77 15.40 10.25
CA VAL A 154 6.95 14.69 11.24
C VAL A 154 7.64 14.60 12.60
N THR A 155 6.82 14.52 13.63
CA THR A 155 7.20 14.05 14.96
C THR A 155 6.68 12.61 15.14
N PRO A 156 7.52 11.64 15.55
CA PRO A 156 7.04 10.28 15.81
C PRO A 156 5.80 10.25 16.70
N GLY A 157 4.76 9.55 16.25
CA GLY A 157 3.48 9.43 16.95
C GLY A 157 2.47 10.55 16.67
N ASP A 158 2.84 11.61 15.94
CA ASP A 158 1.86 12.59 15.47
C ASP A 158 0.96 12.04 14.35
N ARG A 159 -0.08 12.80 14.00
CA ARG A 159 -1.05 12.36 12.98
C ARG A 159 -0.40 12.12 11.61
N THR A 160 0.57 12.93 11.21
CA THR A 160 1.22 12.82 9.89
C THR A 160 2.11 11.58 9.83
N PHE A 161 2.86 11.31 10.89
CA PHE A 161 3.62 10.08 11.07
C PHE A 161 2.71 8.84 11.02
N LEU A 162 1.58 8.88 11.72
CA LEU A 162 0.65 7.74 11.79
C LEU A 162 -0.06 7.49 10.46
N LEU A 163 -0.31 8.52 9.65
CA LEU A 163 -0.93 8.38 8.33
C LEU A 163 0.07 8.01 7.23
N ASP A 164 1.38 8.14 7.45
CA ASP A 164 2.40 7.82 6.45
C ASP A 164 2.33 6.37 5.96
N GLY A 165 2.62 6.18 4.67
CA GLY A 165 2.50 4.92 3.95
C GLY A 165 1.44 4.97 2.85
N CYS A 166 1.20 3.81 2.25
CA CYS A 166 0.50 3.68 0.98
C CYS A 166 -0.69 2.74 1.09
N GLN A 167 -1.87 3.17 0.63
CA GLN A 167 -3.01 2.30 0.43
C GLN A 167 -3.06 1.88 -1.03
N VAL A 168 -3.18 0.58 -1.29
CA VAL A 168 -3.23 0.02 -2.64
C VAL A 168 -4.43 -0.89 -2.76
N LEU A 169 -5.12 -0.79 -3.90
CA LEU A 169 -6.22 -1.65 -4.26
C LEU A 169 -5.71 -3.09 -4.31
N SER A 170 -6.16 -3.91 -3.38
CA SER A 170 -5.69 -5.30 -3.26
C SER A 170 -5.80 -6.12 -4.57
N THR A 171 -6.71 -5.79 -5.49
CA THR A 171 -6.85 -6.49 -6.77
C THR A 171 -5.86 -6.04 -7.84
N SER A 172 -5.07 -4.98 -7.64
CA SER A 172 -4.06 -4.46 -8.59
C SER A 172 -2.66 -5.06 -8.42
N VAL A 173 -2.55 -6.15 -7.66
CA VAL A 173 -1.31 -6.92 -7.50
C VAL A 173 -1.13 -7.93 -8.65
N PRO A 174 0.10 -8.44 -8.90
CA PRO A 174 0.34 -9.55 -9.82
C PRO A 174 -0.59 -10.74 -9.62
N GLY A 175 -1.35 -11.10 -10.66
CA GLY A 175 -2.35 -12.17 -10.62
C GLY A 175 -3.65 -11.80 -9.87
N GLY A 176 -3.85 -10.51 -9.60
CA GLY A 176 -5.09 -9.93 -9.10
C GLY A 176 -6.19 -9.89 -10.16
N GLY A 177 -7.30 -9.23 -9.83
CA GLY A 177 -8.48 -9.15 -10.69
C GLY A 177 -8.66 -7.80 -11.39
N GLU A 178 -7.73 -6.87 -11.21
CA GLU A 178 -7.84 -5.53 -11.76
C GLU A 178 -7.26 -5.44 -13.17
N GLN A 179 -8.12 -5.65 -14.18
CA GLN A 179 -7.70 -5.69 -15.57
C GLN A 179 -6.86 -4.47 -15.99
N ASN A 180 -5.71 -4.72 -16.62
CA ASN A 180 -4.72 -3.73 -17.09
C ASN A 180 -3.89 -3.06 -15.99
N TYR A 181 -4.20 -3.35 -14.72
CA TYR A 181 -3.51 -2.81 -13.56
C TYR A 181 -3.10 -3.92 -12.59
N ASP A 182 -2.84 -5.12 -13.11
CA ASP A 182 -2.59 -6.36 -12.38
C ASP A 182 -1.17 -6.90 -12.54
N ASP A 183 -0.17 -6.05 -12.89
CA ASP A 183 1.26 -6.40 -12.88
C ASP A 183 2.02 -5.79 -11.69
N GLY A 184 1.28 -5.11 -10.80
CA GLY A 184 1.79 -4.52 -9.56
C GLY A 184 2.37 -3.11 -9.72
N LYS A 185 2.15 -2.45 -10.86
CA LYS A 185 2.71 -1.10 -11.11
C LYS A 185 1.98 -0.01 -10.34
N THR A 186 0.74 -0.27 -9.93
CA THR A 186 0.05 0.60 -8.96
C THR A 186 0.93 0.81 -7.73
N ALA A 187 1.43 -0.26 -7.09
CA ALA A 187 2.29 -0.09 -5.91
C ALA A 187 3.59 0.67 -6.23
N THR A 188 4.21 0.41 -7.38
CA THR A 188 5.40 1.13 -7.86
C THR A 188 5.15 2.64 -8.00
N HIS A 189 4.04 3.01 -8.66
CA HIS A 189 3.60 4.39 -8.84
C HIS A 189 3.38 5.10 -7.50
N GLU A 190 2.59 4.48 -6.63
CA GLU A 190 2.24 4.99 -5.31
C GLU A 190 3.49 5.22 -4.45
N ILE A 191 4.43 4.27 -4.43
CA ILE A 191 5.69 4.42 -3.70
C ILE A 191 6.53 5.57 -4.28
N GLY A 192 6.46 5.85 -5.58
CA GLY A 192 7.01 7.06 -6.19
C GLY A 192 6.54 8.33 -5.49
N HIS A 193 5.24 8.45 -5.19
CA HIS A 193 4.71 9.57 -4.40
C HIS A 193 5.19 9.58 -2.94
N TRP A 194 5.24 8.42 -2.28
CA TRP A 194 5.77 8.30 -0.92
C TRP A 194 7.25 8.72 -0.81
N LEU A 195 8.00 8.57 -1.92
CA LEU A 195 9.37 9.01 -2.11
C LEU A 195 9.50 10.45 -2.65
N GLY A 196 8.38 11.14 -2.90
CA GLY A 196 8.34 12.56 -3.26
C GLY A 196 8.33 12.88 -4.76
N LEU A 197 8.01 11.91 -5.63
CA LEU A 197 7.77 12.14 -7.04
C LEU A 197 6.34 12.60 -7.30
N PHE A 198 6.15 13.48 -8.27
CA PHE A 198 4.82 13.89 -8.72
C PHE A 198 4.45 13.13 -9.98
N HIS A 199 3.16 13.17 -10.34
CA HIS A 199 2.77 12.75 -11.67
C HIS A 199 3.52 13.58 -12.72
N THR A 200 3.89 12.95 -13.83
CA THR A 200 4.60 13.59 -14.97
C THR A 200 3.84 14.77 -15.56
N PHE A 201 2.50 14.70 -15.57
CA PHE A 201 1.61 15.78 -16.00
C PHE A 201 1.43 16.91 -14.96
N GLN A 202 1.97 16.77 -13.76
CA GLN A 202 1.63 17.69 -12.66
C GLN A 202 2.41 19.01 -12.73
N GLY A 203 1.82 19.98 -13.42
CA GLY A 203 2.45 21.26 -13.79
C GLY A 203 2.20 21.61 -15.26
N GLY A 204 1.66 20.65 -16.03
CA GLY A 204 1.36 20.79 -17.44
C GLY A 204 2.62 21.11 -18.27
N CYS A 205 2.41 21.67 -19.45
CA CYS A 205 3.48 22.08 -20.36
C CYS A 205 4.39 23.20 -19.85
N ASN A 206 4.14 23.76 -18.66
CA ASN A 206 4.87 24.89 -18.10
C ASN A 206 5.66 24.47 -16.85
N GLY A 207 6.55 23.50 -17.03
CA GLY A 207 7.52 23.08 -16.01
C GLY A 207 7.36 21.64 -15.52
N GLY A 208 6.34 20.91 -15.98
CA GLY A 208 6.14 19.50 -15.67
C GLY A 208 6.14 19.20 -14.17
N ASP A 209 6.59 18.01 -13.82
CA ASP A 209 6.71 17.48 -12.45
C ASP A 209 7.91 18.04 -11.64
N PHE A 210 8.55 19.10 -12.15
CA PHE A 210 9.80 19.67 -11.64
C PHE A 210 11.01 18.72 -11.69
N VAL A 211 10.98 17.70 -12.54
CA VAL A 211 12.16 16.93 -12.93
C VAL A 211 12.53 17.34 -14.36
N ASP A 212 13.82 17.55 -14.64
CA ASP A 212 14.23 18.18 -15.91
C ASP A 212 14.34 17.18 -17.08
N ASP A 213 14.57 15.90 -16.78
CA ASP A 213 14.68 14.83 -17.78
C ASP A 213 13.37 14.05 -18.01
N THR A 214 12.29 14.50 -17.39
CA THR A 214 10.90 14.09 -17.66
C THR A 214 10.28 15.11 -18.62
N PRO A 215 10.00 14.74 -19.88
CA PRO A 215 9.25 15.62 -20.79
C PRO A 215 7.93 16.07 -20.14
N PRO A 216 7.59 17.36 -20.18
CA PRO A 216 6.32 17.83 -19.64
C PRO A 216 5.18 17.35 -20.53
N GLU A 217 4.04 17.04 -19.91
CA GLU A 217 2.81 16.68 -20.62
C GLU A 217 1.61 17.44 -20.03
N ALA A 218 0.58 17.66 -20.83
CA ALA A 218 -0.57 18.49 -20.44
C ALA A 218 -1.59 17.76 -19.56
N SER A 219 -1.61 16.43 -19.62
CA SER A 219 -2.64 15.59 -19.00
C SER A 219 -2.17 14.14 -18.91
N PRO A 220 -2.70 13.29 -18.00
CA PRO A 220 -2.36 11.87 -17.94
C PRO A 220 -2.61 11.13 -19.25
N ALA A 221 -1.74 10.19 -19.58
CA ALA A 221 -2.02 9.17 -20.59
C ALA A 221 -2.83 8.02 -19.99
N PHE A 222 -3.69 7.41 -20.81
CA PHE A 222 -4.41 6.18 -20.46
C PHE A 222 -4.22 5.15 -21.56
N GLY A 223 -4.32 3.87 -21.20
CA GLY A 223 -4.02 2.78 -22.13
C GLY A 223 -2.52 2.68 -22.39
N CYS A 224 -2.16 2.22 -23.60
CA CYS A 224 -0.77 2.22 -24.08
C CYS A 224 -0.68 3.01 -25.39
N PRO A 225 -0.72 4.35 -25.32
CA PRO A 225 -0.62 5.18 -26.51
C PRO A 225 0.78 5.07 -27.16
N ILE A 226 0.91 5.54 -28.39
CA ILE A 226 2.18 5.57 -29.14
C ILE A 226 2.38 6.97 -29.68
N GLY A 227 3.56 7.56 -29.45
CA GLY A 227 3.94 8.87 -29.99
C GLY A 227 3.06 10.02 -29.50
N ARG A 228 2.47 9.88 -28.31
CA ARG A 228 1.67 10.94 -27.68
C ARG A 228 2.59 12.12 -27.37
N ASP A 229 2.13 13.31 -27.68
CA ASP A 229 2.82 14.57 -27.44
C ASP A 229 1.73 15.63 -27.28
N THR A 230 1.52 16.05 -26.05
CA THR A 230 0.53 17.06 -25.68
C THR A 230 1.17 18.44 -25.52
N CYS A 231 2.49 18.52 -25.33
CA CYS A 231 3.25 19.75 -25.13
C CYS A 231 4.10 20.12 -26.36
N LYS A 232 3.43 20.42 -27.47
CA LYS A 232 4.03 20.67 -28.81
C LYS A 232 5.19 21.66 -28.88
N SER A 233 5.38 22.52 -27.88
CA SER A 233 6.39 23.58 -27.89
C SER A 233 7.83 23.09 -27.68
N ASP A 234 8.03 21.91 -27.09
CA ASP A 234 9.37 21.37 -26.81
C ASP A 234 9.84 20.29 -27.81
N ASN A 235 8.92 19.79 -28.64
CA ASN A 235 9.16 18.70 -29.60
C ASN A 235 9.65 17.40 -28.91
N LEU A 236 9.21 17.17 -27.68
CA LEU A 236 9.39 15.93 -26.92
C LEU A 236 8.07 15.16 -26.87
N THR A 237 8.16 13.83 -26.84
CA THR A 237 6.98 12.98 -26.63
C THR A 237 6.66 12.89 -25.14
N ASP A 238 5.37 12.81 -24.81
CA ASP A 238 4.89 12.59 -23.45
C ASP A 238 5.57 11.34 -22.85
N PRO A 239 5.90 11.32 -21.55
CA PRO A 239 6.61 10.23 -20.89
C PRO A 239 5.69 9.04 -20.57
N ILE A 240 4.99 8.52 -21.57
CA ILE A 240 3.91 7.51 -21.47
C ILE A 240 4.33 6.15 -20.89
N HIS A 241 5.63 5.90 -20.75
CA HIS A 241 6.21 4.69 -20.17
C HIS A 241 6.68 4.87 -18.72
N ASN A 242 6.61 6.11 -18.22
CA ASN A 242 7.04 6.46 -16.88
C ASN A 242 6.06 5.90 -15.85
N PHE A 243 6.59 5.39 -14.74
CA PHE A 243 5.76 4.89 -13.65
C PHE A 243 4.87 5.96 -13.01
N MET A 244 5.16 7.25 -13.20
CA MET A 244 4.38 8.35 -12.63
C MET A 244 3.30 8.91 -13.58
N ASP A 245 3.02 8.25 -14.71
CA ASP A 245 1.86 8.50 -15.58
C ASP A 245 0.70 7.52 -15.22
N TYR A 246 -0.42 7.56 -15.94
CA TYR A 246 -1.63 6.73 -15.72
C TYR A 246 -1.86 5.66 -16.80
N THR A 247 -0.82 5.32 -17.57
CA THR A 247 -0.91 4.26 -18.58
C THR A 247 -1.19 2.89 -17.95
N TYR A 248 -1.46 1.88 -18.78
CA TYR A 248 -1.62 0.52 -18.28
C TYR A 248 -0.30 -0.04 -17.76
N ASP A 249 -0.39 -0.95 -16.79
CA ASP A 249 0.76 -1.61 -16.19
C ASP A 249 1.73 -2.19 -17.24
N SER A 250 1.17 -2.80 -18.29
CA SER A 250 1.90 -3.43 -19.40
C SER A 250 2.81 -2.49 -20.21
N CYS A 251 2.64 -1.17 -20.10
CA CYS A 251 3.46 -0.18 -20.80
C CYS A 251 4.20 0.78 -19.86
N MET A 252 4.11 0.60 -18.53
CA MET A 252 4.93 1.33 -17.56
C MET A 252 6.17 0.53 -17.16
N PHE A 253 7.36 1.08 -17.37
CA PHE A 253 8.61 0.36 -17.11
C PHE A 253 9.80 1.21 -16.68
N GLU A 254 9.68 2.53 -16.54
CA GLU A 254 10.84 3.37 -16.22
C GLU A 254 10.59 4.49 -15.19
N PHE A 255 11.65 4.77 -14.43
CA PHE A 255 11.90 6.07 -13.81
C PHE A 255 13.05 6.74 -14.56
N THR A 256 13.07 8.07 -14.60
CA THR A 256 14.22 8.81 -15.13
C THR A 256 15.36 8.89 -14.10
N THR A 257 16.54 9.31 -14.55
CA THR A 257 17.67 9.54 -13.64
C THR A 257 17.39 10.74 -12.74
N GLY A 258 16.75 11.78 -13.26
CA GLY A 258 16.32 12.95 -12.50
C GLY A 258 15.26 12.62 -11.45
N GLN A 259 14.31 11.72 -11.73
CA GLN A 259 13.37 11.22 -10.74
C GLN A 259 14.11 10.45 -9.63
N THR A 260 15.04 9.57 -9.99
CA THR A 260 15.88 8.86 -9.01
C THR A 260 16.65 9.83 -8.12
N LYS A 261 17.23 10.89 -8.70
CA LYS A 261 17.91 11.94 -7.93
C LYS A 261 16.93 12.66 -6.97
N ARG A 262 15.75 13.04 -7.45
CA ARG A 262 14.71 13.69 -6.63
C ARG A 262 14.31 12.81 -5.45
N VAL A 263 14.20 11.51 -5.64
CA VAL A 263 13.92 10.56 -4.56
C VAL A 263 15.01 10.64 -3.49
N PHE A 264 16.29 10.64 -3.85
CA PHE A 264 17.37 10.74 -2.87
C PHE A 264 17.37 12.09 -2.13
N ASP A 265 17.13 13.21 -2.83
CA ASP A 265 17.03 14.53 -2.21
C ASP A 265 15.88 14.58 -1.18
N MET A 266 14.71 14.02 -1.54
CA MET A 266 13.54 13.93 -0.65
C MET A 266 13.78 12.98 0.51
N TRP A 267 14.42 11.84 0.26
CA TRP A 267 14.80 10.88 1.29
C TRP A 267 15.70 11.52 2.35
N ASP A 268 16.75 12.23 1.92
CA ASP A 268 17.68 12.89 2.83
C ASP A 268 17.01 13.97 3.66
N ARG A 269 16.07 14.70 3.04
CA ARG A 269 15.33 15.77 3.73
C ARG A 269 14.39 15.24 4.81
N TYR A 270 13.69 14.14 4.55
CA TYR A 270 12.55 13.73 5.36
C TYR A 270 12.74 12.42 6.10
N ARG A 271 13.39 11.42 5.49
CA ARG A 271 13.39 10.03 5.98
C ARG A 271 14.73 9.56 6.53
N ALA A 272 15.86 10.05 6.01
CA ALA A 272 17.19 9.56 6.37
C ALA A 272 17.49 9.63 7.88
N LYS A 273 17.05 10.71 8.56
CA LYS A 273 17.22 10.89 10.01
C LYS A 273 16.47 9.86 10.88
N PHE A 274 15.59 9.07 10.28
CA PHE A 274 14.82 8.02 10.94
C PHE A 274 15.28 6.62 10.57
N VAL A 275 16.31 6.48 9.72
CA VAL A 275 17.01 5.21 9.58
C VAL A 275 17.66 4.96 10.93
N THR A 276 17.08 4.07 11.72
CA THR A 276 17.74 3.57 12.91
C THR A 276 18.96 2.84 12.39
N GLU A 277 20.15 3.38 12.62
CA GLU A 277 21.37 2.66 12.33
C GLU A 277 21.21 1.24 12.91
N THR A 278 21.37 0.20 12.08
CA THR A 278 22.12 -0.96 12.57
C THR A 278 23.32 -0.34 13.28
N PRO A 279 23.48 -0.49 14.60
CA PRO A 279 24.55 0.23 15.28
C PRO A 279 25.81 -0.01 14.48
N LEU A 280 26.53 1.06 14.13
CA LEU A 280 27.95 0.90 13.80
C LEU A 280 28.52 -0.07 14.83
N PRO A 281 29.36 -1.06 14.44
CA PRO A 281 29.92 -1.99 15.41
C PRO A 281 30.42 -1.17 16.59
N VAL A 282 29.76 -1.29 17.73
CA VAL A 282 30.27 -0.67 18.94
C VAL A 282 31.64 -1.29 19.10
N ASP A 283 32.70 -0.47 19.16
CA ASP A 283 33.99 -0.96 19.61
C ASP A 283 33.72 -1.78 20.88
N PRO A 284 34.24 -3.02 20.98
CA PRO A 284 33.97 -3.86 22.12
C PRO A 284 34.17 -3.03 23.39
N VAL A 285 33.10 -2.90 24.17
CA VAL A 285 33.20 -2.25 25.48
C VAL A 285 34.30 -3.02 26.22
N ASP A 286 35.35 -2.33 26.66
CA ASP A 286 36.39 -2.97 27.46
C ASP A 286 35.70 -3.77 28.58
N PRO A 287 36.09 -5.04 28.79
CA PRO A 287 35.45 -5.87 29.80
C PRO A 287 35.47 -5.12 31.13
N VAL A 288 34.29 -4.94 31.71
CA VAL A 288 34.19 -4.40 33.06
C VAL A 288 34.96 -5.36 33.97
N GLU A 289 35.90 -4.84 34.75
CA GLU A 289 36.63 -5.60 35.77
C GLU A 289 35.63 -6.41 36.60
N PRO A 290 35.89 -7.71 36.87
CA PRO A 290 34.99 -8.54 37.64
C PRO A 290 34.71 -7.88 38.99
N VAL A 291 33.43 -7.68 39.31
CA VAL A 291 33.03 -7.36 40.68
C VAL A 291 33.41 -8.52 41.60
N ASP A 292 34.05 -8.20 42.72
CA ASP A 292 34.44 -9.19 43.72
C ASP A 292 33.24 -10.05 44.14
N PRO A 293 33.41 -11.37 44.30
CA PRO A 293 32.34 -12.25 44.75
C PRO A 293 31.78 -11.77 46.08
N VAL A 294 30.48 -11.56 46.14
CA VAL A 294 29.77 -11.42 47.41
C VAL A 294 29.89 -12.72 48.21
N ASP A 295 30.24 -12.59 49.49
CA ASP A 295 30.35 -13.73 50.39
C ASP A 295 29.04 -14.55 50.40
N PRO A 296 29.12 -15.89 50.41
CA PRO A 296 27.94 -16.74 50.47
C PRO A 296 27.11 -16.41 51.71
N VAL A 297 25.83 -16.14 51.50
CA VAL A 297 24.87 -16.10 52.60
C VAL A 297 24.78 -17.49 53.24
N ASP A 298 24.81 -17.53 54.57
CA ASP A 298 24.71 -18.77 55.32
C ASP A 298 23.43 -19.55 54.94
N PRO A 299 23.52 -20.87 54.73
CA PRO A 299 22.37 -21.68 54.36
C PRO A 299 21.32 -21.62 55.46
N VAL A 300 20.12 -21.17 55.09
CA VAL A 300 18.93 -21.29 55.92
C VAL A 300 18.65 -22.78 56.19
N THR A 301 18.32 -23.08 57.45
CA THR A 301 18.02 -24.45 57.86
C THR A 301 16.79 -24.97 57.10
N PRO A 302 16.83 -26.22 56.59
CA PRO A 302 15.68 -26.80 55.89
C PRO A 302 14.47 -26.85 56.81
N VAL A 303 13.35 -26.29 56.36
CA VAL A 303 12.05 -26.55 56.96
C VAL A 303 11.71 -28.03 56.74
N THR A 304 11.25 -28.68 57.80
CA THR A 304 10.82 -30.09 57.74
C THR A 304 9.66 -30.24 56.76
N PRO A 305 9.71 -31.21 55.81
CA PRO A 305 8.59 -31.48 54.92
C PRO A 305 7.32 -31.77 55.71
N VAL A 306 6.23 -31.13 55.32
CA VAL A 306 4.88 -31.52 55.76
C VAL A 306 4.54 -32.87 55.14
N ASP A 307 3.96 -33.77 55.94
CA ASP A 307 3.57 -35.10 55.50
C ASP A 307 2.60 -35.03 54.31
N PRO A 308 2.73 -35.95 53.32
CA PRO A 308 1.81 -35.99 52.18
C PRO A 308 0.39 -36.22 52.65
N VAL A 309 -0.55 -35.46 52.11
CA VAL A 309 -1.98 -35.70 52.31
C VAL A 309 -2.38 -36.95 51.53
N ASP A 310 -3.09 -37.87 52.18
CA ASP A 310 -3.55 -39.11 51.55
C ASP A 310 -4.39 -38.82 50.28
N PRO A 311 -4.19 -39.59 49.19
CA PRO A 311 -4.96 -39.41 47.97
C PRO A 311 -6.45 -39.68 48.23
N VAL A 312 -7.30 -38.74 47.84
CA VAL A 312 -8.75 -38.96 47.76
C VAL A 312 -9.05 -40.05 46.74
N THR A 313 -9.87 -41.03 47.14
CA THR A 313 -10.32 -42.11 46.27
C THR A 313 -11.10 -41.55 45.07
N PRO A 314 -10.85 -42.02 43.84
CA PRO A 314 -11.61 -41.60 42.67
C PRO A 314 -13.11 -41.88 42.85
N VAL A 315 -13.94 -40.92 42.45
CA VAL A 315 -15.39 -41.10 42.39
C VAL A 315 -15.71 -41.91 41.14
N ASP A 316 -16.56 -42.92 41.25
CA ASP A 316 -16.96 -43.76 40.13
C ASP A 316 -17.61 -42.92 39.00
N PRO A 317 -17.32 -43.20 37.72
CA PRO A 317 -17.94 -42.51 36.60
C PRO A 317 -19.46 -42.69 36.61
N ALA A 318 -20.19 -41.62 36.31
CA ALA A 318 -21.63 -41.71 36.10
C ALA A 318 -21.95 -42.60 34.87
N GLU A 319 -22.99 -43.42 35.00
CA GLU A 319 -23.51 -44.28 33.94
C GLU A 319 -23.84 -43.46 32.68
N PRO A 320 -23.52 -43.98 31.47
CA PRO A 320 -23.77 -43.25 30.22
C PRO A 320 -25.27 -43.07 29.97
N VAL A 321 -25.67 -41.84 29.68
CA VAL A 321 -27.03 -41.52 29.24
C VAL A 321 -27.28 -42.09 27.84
N THR A 322 -28.41 -42.76 27.67
CA THR A 322 -28.82 -43.33 26.38
C THR A 322 -29.11 -42.21 25.37
N PRO A 323 -28.65 -42.32 24.11
CA PRO A 323 -28.94 -41.33 23.08
C PRO A 323 -30.45 -41.17 22.83
N VAL A 324 -30.89 -39.93 22.67
CA VAL A 324 -32.27 -39.62 22.25
C VAL A 324 -32.38 -39.89 20.74
N GLU A 325 -33.46 -40.53 20.32
CA GLU A 325 -33.68 -40.84 18.90
C GLU A 325 -33.82 -39.56 18.05
N PRO A 326 -33.36 -39.57 16.78
CA PRO A 326 -33.46 -38.43 15.89
C PRO A 326 -34.92 -38.07 15.59
N VAL A 327 -35.24 -36.78 15.60
CA VAL A 327 -36.53 -36.29 15.14
C VAL A 327 -36.58 -36.37 13.61
N ALA A 328 -37.69 -36.89 13.07
CA ALA A 328 -37.89 -37.01 11.63
C ALA A 328 -37.86 -35.63 10.93
N PRO A 329 -37.34 -35.53 9.69
CA PRO A 329 -37.32 -34.28 8.94
C PRO A 329 -38.74 -33.75 8.70
N VAL A 330 -38.91 -32.42 8.78
CA VAL A 330 -40.16 -31.76 8.40
C VAL A 330 -40.18 -31.61 6.88
N ASP A 331 -41.32 -31.92 6.26
CA ASP A 331 -41.51 -31.81 4.81
C ASP A 331 -41.29 -30.38 4.31
N PRO A 332 -40.72 -30.19 3.09
CA PRO A 332 -40.52 -28.86 2.52
C PRO A 332 -41.85 -28.16 2.26
N VAL A 333 -41.93 -26.88 2.65
CA VAL A 333 -43.03 -26.00 2.24
C VAL A 333 -42.94 -25.69 0.75
N THR A 334 -44.06 -25.83 0.03
CA THR A 334 -44.17 -25.51 -1.38
C THR A 334 -44.00 -24.00 -1.61
N PRO A 335 -43.25 -23.55 -2.64
CA PRO A 335 -43.11 -22.13 -2.97
C PRO A 335 -44.46 -21.49 -3.29
N VAL A 336 -44.63 -20.24 -2.85
CA VAL A 336 -45.78 -19.40 -3.22
C VAL A 336 -45.46 -18.72 -4.55
N ASP A 337 -46.43 -18.68 -5.47
CA ASP A 337 -46.27 -18.04 -6.77
C ASP A 337 -45.97 -16.52 -6.64
N PRO A 338 -45.17 -15.94 -7.54
CA PRO A 338 -44.87 -14.50 -7.54
C PRO A 338 -46.15 -13.67 -7.75
N VAL A 339 -46.24 -12.57 -7.02
CA VAL A 339 -47.32 -11.58 -7.19
C VAL A 339 -46.95 -10.66 -8.36
N ASP A 340 -47.88 -10.48 -9.31
CA ASP A 340 -47.69 -9.55 -10.43
C ASP A 340 -47.49 -8.10 -9.95
N PRO A 341 -46.57 -7.33 -10.57
CA PRO A 341 -46.34 -5.94 -10.19
C PRO A 341 -47.55 -5.06 -10.53
N VAL A 342 -47.91 -4.18 -9.60
CA VAL A 342 -48.97 -3.18 -9.75
C VAL A 342 -48.45 -2.00 -10.56
N ASP A 343 -49.20 -1.60 -11.57
CA ASP A 343 -48.95 -0.46 -12.47
C ASP A 343 -49.02 0.88 -11.70
N PRO A 344 -47.99 1.75 -11.76
CA PRO A 344 -48.09 3.09 -11.18
C PRO A 344 -48.82 4.04 -12.15
N ASP A 345 -50.12 4.23 -11.89
CA ASP A 345 -50.91 5.33 -12.44
C ASP A 345 -50.30 6.68 -12.01
N TYR A 346 -49.60 7.34 -12.93
CA TYR A 346 -49.28 8.76 -12.86
C TYR A 346 -50.35 9.55 -13.61
N GLU A 347 -51.38 10.02 -12.91
CA GLU A 347 -52.15 11.18 -13.36
C GLU A 347 -51.54 12.48 -12.82
N LEU A 348 -51.32 13.39 -13.77
CA LEU A 348 -50.99 14.81 -13.62
C LEU A 348 -52.00 15.53 -12.72
N PHE A 349 -51.61 16.63 -12.06
CA PHE A 349 -52.29 17.94 -12.19
C PHE A 349 -51.63 19.02 -11.29
N TYR A 350 -51.18 20.08 -11.99
CA TYR A 350 -50.85 21.46 -11.61
C TYR A 350 -49.64 21.78 -10.72
#